data_AF-A0A8I1TYG3-F1
#
_entry.id   AF-A0A8I1TYG3-F1
#
_cell.length_a   1.000
_cell.length_b   1.000
_cell.length_c   1.000
_cell.angle_alpha   90.00
_cell.angle_beta   90.00
_cell.angle_gamma   90.00
#
_symmetry.space_group_name_H-M   'P 1'
#
loop_
_entity.id
_entity.type
_entity.pdbx_description
1 polymer ?
#
loop_
_entity_poly.entity_id
_entity_poly.type
_entity_poly.pdbx_seq_one_letter_code
_entity_poly.pdbx_strand_id
1 'polypeptide(L)'
;MCTVGGYYSGTDDKFLSGLATHMAQKRNILHDPICGALWRNAYKIGATVTKTGAIHDQAEEIAVKEATEFSRKVYEAVGKDIVF
;
A
#
# COMPACT_ATOMS: atom_id res chain seq x y z
N MET A 1 3.48 2.12 6.04
CA MET A 1 2.33 2.96 5.63
C MET A 1 2.60 3.68 4.32
N CYS A 2 3.75 4.36 4.18
CA CYS A 2 4.07 5.07 2.93
C CYS A 2 4.33 4.11 1.75
N THR A 3 5.05 3.01 1.99
CA THR A 3 5.22 1.91 1.02
C THR A 3 3.86 1.36 0.59
N VAL A 4 3.05 0.90 1.56
CA VAL A 4 1.70 0.38 1.32
C VAL A 4 0.79 1.36 0.56
N GLY A 5 0.73 2.61 1.00
CA GLY A 5 -0.11 3.63 0.38
C GLY A 5 0.34 3.98 -1.03
N GLY A 6 1.65 4.06 -1.25
CA GLY A 6 2.25 4.20 -2.56
C GLY A 6 1.92 3.02 -3.48
N TYR A 7 2.12 1.79 -3.00
CA TYR A 7 1.80 0.57 -3.74
C TYR A 7 0.35 0.57 -4.21
N TYR A 8 -0.62 0.73 -3.29
CA TYR A 8 -2.04 0.75 -3.64
C TYR A 8 -2.45 1.93 -4.50
N SER A 9 -1.76 3.08 -4.37
CA SER A 9 -1.95 4.18 -5.31
C SER A 9 -1.51 3.82 -6.72
N GLY A 10 -0.48 2.99 -6.88
CA GLY A 10 0.01 2.52 -8.17
C GLY A 10 -0.85 1.39 -8.77
N THR A 11 -1.56 0.62 -7.94
CA THR A 11 -2.51 -0.40 -8.39
C THR A 11 -3.93 0.14 -8.63
N ASP A 12 -4.12 1.46 -8.59
CA ASP A 12 -5.42 2.14 -8.64
C ASP A 12 -6.43 1.75 -7.53
N ASP A 13 -5.97 1.15 -6.42
CA ASP A 13 -6.81 0.85 -5.27
C ASP A 13 -6.96 2.08 -4.37
N LYS A 14 -7.99 2.87 -4.67
CA LYS A 14 -8.29 4.13 -3.96
C LYS A 14 -8.65 3.92 -2.49
N PHE A 15 -9.26 2.77 -2.15
CA PHE A 15 -9.70 2.51 -0.78
C PHE A 15 -8.50 2.23 0.12
N LEU A 16 -7.66 1.27 -0.24
CA LEU A 16 -6.49 0.90 0.56
C LEU A 16 -5.43 1.99 0.54
N SER A 17 -5.24 2.67 -0.59
CA SER A 17 -4.34 3.83 -0.66
C SER A 17 -4.82 4.99 0.22
N GLY A 18 -6.12 5.30 0.19
CA GLY A 18 -6.73 6.34 1.03
C GLY A 18 -6.61 6.02 2.53
N LEU A 19 -6.85 4.77 2.93
CA LEU A 19 -6.71 4.33 4.31
C LEU A 19 -5.26 4.43 4.79
N ALA A 20 -4.30 3.94 3.99
CA ALA A 20 -2.88 4.06 4.31
C ALA A 20 -2.41 5.52 4.41
N THR A 21 -2.92 6.40 3.54
CA THR A 21 -2.70 7.85 3.59
C THR A 21 -3.18 8.42 4.92
N HIS A 22 -4.43 8.13 5.30
CA HIS A 22 -5.03 8.63 6.54
C HIS A 22 -4.23 8.18 7.78
N MET A 23 -3.80 6.92 7.80
CA MET A 23 -2.97 6.38 8.88
C MET A 23 -1.60 7.06 8.95
N ALA A 24 -0.97 7.33 7.80
CA ALA A 24 0.31 8.04 7.73
C ALA A 24 0.18 9.49 8.24
N GLN A 25 -0.92 10.17 7.89
CA GLN A 25 -1.24 11.51 8.40
C GLN A 25 -1.44 11.49 9.92
N LYS A 26 -2.23 10.56 10.45
CA LYS A 26 -2.47 10.42 11.90
C LYS A 26 -1.19 10.18 12.71
N ARG A 27 -0.18 9.54 12.10
CA ARG A 27 1.14 9.31 12.71
C ARG A 27 2.14 10.45 12.48
N ASN A 28 1.72 11.53 11.80
CA ASN A 28 2.55 12.67 11.44
C ASN A 28 3.83 12.31 10.65
N ILE A 29 3.76 11.27 9.81
CA ILE A 29 4.90 10.82 8.99
C ILE A 29 4.74 11.13 7.50
N LEU A 30 3.57 11.59 7.06
CA LEU A 30 3.32 11.86 5.63
C LEU A 30 4.21 12.98 5.07
N HIS A 31 4.59 13.94 5.92
CA HIS A 31 5.48 15.05 5.56
C HIS A 31 6.97 14.67 5.60
N ASP A 32 7.31 13.47 6.06
CA ASP A 32 8.69 12.99 6.11
C ASP A 32 9.21 12.77 4.68
N PRO A 33 10.35 13.38 4.28
CA PRO A 33 10.96 13.15 2.97
C PRO A 33 11.21 11.66 2.66
N ILE A 34 11.54 10.85 3.67
CA ILE A 34 11.73 9.41 3.57
C ILE A 34 10.40 8.75 3.20
N CYS A 35 9.31 9.13 3.88
CA CYS A 35 7.97 8.65 3.53
C CYS A 35 7.61 8.98 2.08
N GLY A 36 7.89 10.22 1.63
CA GLY A 36 7.64 10.62 0.24
C GLY A 36 8.45 9.82 -0.78
N ALA A 37 9.71 9.50 -0.48
CA ALA A 37 10.53 8.64 -1.34
C ALA A 37 10.01 7.20 -1.40
N LEU A 38 9.66 6.62 -0.24
CA LEU A 38 9.06 5.29 -0.15
C LEU A 38 7.74 5.21 -0.93
N TRP A 39 6.90 6.25 -0.82
CA TRP A 39 5.63 6.34 -1.54
C TRP A 39 5.83 6.30 -3.05
N ARG A 40 6.72 7.15 -3.59
CA ARG A 40 6.99 7.20 -5.03
C ARG A 40 7.58 5.90 -5.55
N ASN A 41 8.45 5.25 -4.78
CA ASN A 41 9.02 3.98 -5.19
C ASN A 41 7.93 2.90 -5.25
N ALA A 42 7.16 2.76 -4.18
CA ALA A 42 6.10 1.76 -4.11
C ALA A 42 4.99 2.01 -5.15
N TYR A 43 4.68 3.27 -5.49
CA TYR A 43 3.78 3.59 -6.60
C TYR A 43 4.25 2.99 -7.92
N LYS A 44 5.54 3.12 -8.25
CA LYS A 44 6.09 2.53 -9.47
C LYS A 44 5.98 1.01 -9.44
N ILE A 45 6.27 0.40 -8.31
CA ILE A 45 6.14 -1.06 -8.11
C ILE A 45 4.69 -1.50 -8.34
N GLY A 46 3.72 -0.87 -7.68
CA GLY A 46 2.30 -1.19 -7.83
C GLY A 46 1.82 -1.05 -9.28
N ALA A 47 2.21 0.02 -9.96
CA ALA A 47 1.89 0.23 -11.37
C ALA A 47 2.53 -0.82 -12.28
N THR A 48 3.79 -1.19 -12.04
CA THR A 48 4.48 -2.24 -12.79
C THR A 48 3.81 -3.59 -12.57
N VAL A 49 3.62 -4.02 -11.33
CA VAL A 49 3.01 -5.32 -10.98
C VAL A 49 1.60 -5.43 -11.55
N THR A 50 0.80 -4.36 -11.48
CA THR A 50 -0.55 -4.33 -12.06
C THR A 50 -0.52 -4.50 -13.58
N LYS A 51 0.47 -3.91 -14.25
CA LYS A 51 0.61 -3.98 -15.71
C LYS A 51 1.20 -5.30 -16.20
N THR A 52 2.18 -5.86 -15.50
CA THR A 52 2.97 -7.02 -15.95
C THR A 52 2.51 -8.33 -15.32
N GLY A 53 1.83 -8.28 -14.18
CA GLY A 53 1.47 -9.46 -13.37
C GLY A 53 2.67 -10.15 -12.72
N ALA A 54 3.87 -9.57 -12.76
CA ALA A 54 5.11 -10.20 -12.30
C ALA A 54 5.87 -9.34 -11.29
N ILE A 55 6.56 -10.02 -10.37
CA ILE A 55 7.50 -9.46 -9.40
C ILE A 55 8.91 -9.76 -9.92
N HIS A 56 9.75 -8.74 -10.02
CA HIS A 56 11.04 -8.81 -10.71
C HIS A 56 12.22 -8.75 -9.75
N ASP A 57 12.05 -8.13 -8.58
CA ASP A 57 13.12 -7.99 -7.59
C ASP A 57 12.64 -8.05 -6.14
N GLN A 58 13.61 -8.11 -5.23
CA GLN A 58 13.35 -8.22 -3.79
C GLN A 58 12.64 -6.99 -3.21
N ALA A 59 12.87 -5.80 -3.76
CA ALA A 59 12.18 -4.59 -3.29
C ALA A 59 10.70 -4.61 -3.69
N GLU A 60 10.38 -5.11 -4.88
CA GLU A 60 9.01 -5.38 -5.32
C GLU A 60 8.34 -6.41 -4.41
N GLU A 61 9.04 -7.52 -4.09
CA GLU A 61 8.51 -8.56 -3.21
C GLU A 61 8.18 -8.02 -1.81
N ILE A 62 9.07 -7.20 -1.23
CA ILE A 62 8.83 -6.59 0.09
C ILE A 62 7.60 -5.68 0.03
N ALA A 63 7.48 -4.82 -0.98
CA ALA A 63 6.36 -3.91 -1.11
C ALA A 63 5.02 -4.66 -1.28
N VAL A 64 5.00 -5.72 -2.10
CA VAL A 64 3.83 -6.57 -2.31
C VAL A 64 3.46 -7.30 -1.01
N LYS A 65 4.45 -7.83 -0.28
CA LYS A 65 4.22 -8.53 1.00
C LYS A 65 3.63 -7.59 2.06
N GLU A 66 4.21 -6.39 2.22
CA GLU A 66 3.68 -5.38 3.15
C GLU A 66 2.25 -4.98 2.78
N ALA A 67 1.97 -4.78 1.49
CA ALA A 67 0.64 -4.43 0.99
C ALA A 67 -0.36 -5.57 1.26
N THR A 68 0.01 -6.81 0.96
CA THR A 68 -0.82 -8.01 1.17
C THR A 68 -1.15 -8.20 2.66
N GLU A 69 -0.18 -8.05 3.54
CA GLU A 69 -0.43 -8.14 4.98
C GLU A 69 -1.37 -7.02 5.47
N PHE A 70 -1.17 -5.81 4.95
CA PHE A 70 -2.04 -4.67 5.27
C PHE A 70 -3.48 -4.91 4.85
N SER A 71 -3.73 -5.27 3.58
CA SER A 71 -5.09 -5.51 3.09
C SER A 71 -5.78 -6.65 3.82
N ARG A 72 -5.07 -7.75 4.10
CA ARG A 72 -5.60 -8.84 4.94
C ARG A 72 -6.11 -8.31 6.28
N LYS A 73 -5.31 -7.51 7.00
CA LYS A 73 -5.72 -6.94 8.30
C LYS A 73 -6.93 -6.01 8.16
N VAL A 74 -6.99 -5.21 7.09
CA VAL A 74 -8.13 -4.32 6.82
C VAL A 74 -9.40 -5.14 6.58
N TYR A 75 -9.35 -6.12 5.69
CA TYR A 75 -10.51 -6.95 5.39
C TYR A 75 -10.93 -7.84 6.56
N GLU A 76 -10.00 -8.33 7.37
CA GLU A 76 -10.33 -9.02 8.62
C GLU A 76 -11.01 -8.09 9.63
N ALA A 77 -10.60 -6.83 9.71
CA ALA A 77 -11.22 -5.88 10.63
C ALA A 77 -12.62 -5.46 10.14
N VAL A 78 -12.79 -5.21 8.84
CA VAL A 78 -14.07 -4.77 8.25
C VAL A 78 -15.05 -5.93 8.11
N GLY A 79 -14.58 -7.12 7.71
CA GLY A 79 -15.42 -8.29 7.45
C GLY A 79 -15.94 -8.98 8.72
N LYS A 80 -15.32 -8.75 9.89
CA LYS A 80 -15.77 -9.35 11.16
C LYS A 80 -17.20 -8.98 11.55
N ASP A 81 -17.67 -7.81 11.11
CA ASP A 81 -18.98 -7.28 11.47
C ASP A 81 -19.97 -7.27 10.29
N ILE A 82 -19.55 -7.79 9.12
CA ILE A 82 -20.40 -7.91 7.93
C ILE A 82 -20.87 -9.35 7.80
N VAL A 83 -22.15 -9.58 8.06
CA VAL A 83 -22.83 -10.84 7.74
C VAL A 83 -23.28 -10.76 6.28
N PHE A 84 -22.79 -11.67 5.44
CA PHE A 84 -23.23 -11.82 4.04
C PHE A 84 -24.48 -12.70 3.95
#